data_AF-A0A917UL68-F1
#
_entry.id   AF-A0A917UL68-F1
#
_cell.length_a   1.000
_cell.length_b   1.000
_cell.length_c   1.000
_cell.angle_alpha   90.00
_cell.angle_beta   90.00
_cell.angle_gamma   90.00
#
_symmetry.space_group_name_H-M   'P 1'
#
loop_
_entity.id
_entity.type
_entity.pdbx_description
1 polymer ?
#
loop_
_entity_poly.entity_id
_entity_poly.type
_entity_poly.pdbx_seq_one_letter_code
_entity_poly.pdbx_strand_id
1 'polypeptide(L)'
;MTAAGRVTRGAGGPGFPGRRWAPTVAGMSSIPRPEEPQDSPDTYVGLDAAEAERRARERGWSAVRSLPPGAIITMEYRSGRLNFEVGGGRVTRCWKG
;
A
#
# COMPACT_ATOMS: atom_id res chain seq x y z
N MET A 1 17.87 16.93 -66.84
CA MET A 1 18.05 18.36 -66.50
C MET A 1 16.98 18.72 -65.48
N THR A 2 17.40 18.99 -64.25
CA THR A 2 16.56 19.30 -63.08
C THR A 2 16.58 20.81 -62.85
N ALA A 3 15.40 21.42 -62.62
CA ALA A 3 15.17 22.58 -61.74
C ALA A 3 13.71 23.07 -61.95
N ALA A 4 12.80 22.80 -61.02
CA ALA A 4 12.53 23.59 -59.81
C ALA A 4 11.59 24.78 -60.08
N GLY A 5 10.29 24.52 -59.89
CA GLY A 5 9.25 25.54 -59.82
C GLY A 5 9.38 26.35 -58.53
N ARG A 6 9.42 27.67 -58.70
CA ARG A 6 9.35 28.69 -57.65
C ARG A 6 7.89 28.93 -57.29
N VAL A 7 7.53 28.85 -56.01
CA VAL A 7 6.35 29.53 -55.45
C VAL A 7 6.76 30.29 -54.19
N THR A 8 6.48 31.59 -54.22
CA THR A 8 6.68 32.58 -53.16
C THR A 8 5.38 32.81 -52.38
N ARG A 9 5.52 33.05 -51.05
CA ARG A 9 4.61 33.77 -50.11
C ARG A 9 3.17 33.23 -49.98
N GLY A 10 2.57 33.07 -48.81
CA GLY A 10 2.77 33.76 -47.53
C GLY A 10 1.48 34.51 -47.16
N ALA A 11 0.63 33.91 -46.33
CA ALA A 11 -0.44 34.52 -45.52
C ALA A 11 -0.95 33.39 -44.60
N GLY A 12 -0.86 33.45 -43.28
CA GLY A 12 -1.48 34.46 -42.42
C GLY A 12 -2.69 33.83 -41.73
N GLY A 13 -2.46 32.89 -40.81
CA GLY A 13 -3.49 32.31 -39.93
C GLY A 13 -3.33 32.82 -38.50
N PRO A 14 -4.42 33.05 -37.75
CA PRO A 14 -4.35 33.72 -36.45
C PRO A 14 -3.63 32.84 -35.43
N GLY A 15 -2.56 33.38 -34.86
CA GLY A 15 -1.78 32.75 -33.81
C GLY A 15 -2.60 32.65 -32.52
N PHE A 16 -2.91 31.43 -32.10
CA PHE A 16 -3.35 31.18 -30.73
C PHE A 16 -2.14 31.43 -29.79
N PRO A 17 -2.22 32.35 -28.82
CA PRO A 17 -1.10 32.58 -27.92
C PRO A 17 -0.91 31.33 -27.04
N GLY A 18 0.20 30.64 -27.25
CA GLY A 18 0.61 29.48 -26.47
C GLY A 18 0.83 29.85 -25.01
N ARG A 19 -0.22 29.71 -24.19
CA ARG A 19 -0.07 29.64 -22.74
C ARG A 19 0.69 28.36 -22.41
N ARG A 20 1.98 28.49 -22.15
CA ARG A 20 2.78 27.45 -21.46
C ARG A 20 2.25 27.34 -20.03
N TRP A 21 1.25 26.50 -19.82
CA TRP A 21 0.91 26.06 -18.47
C TRP A 21 1.99 25.05 -18.05
N ALA A 22 2.78 25.40 -17.02
CA ALA A 22 3.57 24.41 -16.32
C ALA A 22 2.61 23.67 -15.37
N PRO A 23 2.59 22.34 -15.32
CA PRO A 23 1.83 21.64 -14.28
C PRO A 23 2.46 21.96 -12.92
N THR A 24 1.75 22.71 -12.08
CA THR A 24 2.10 23.01 -10.67
C THR A 24 1.88 21.78 -9.78
N VAL A 25 2.44 20.62 -10.13
CA VAL A 25 2.53 19.49 -9.18
C VAL A 25 3.95 19.46 -8.62
N ALA A 26 4.13 20.20 -7.52
CA ALA A 26 5.31 20.09 -6.68
C ALA A 26 5.12 18.91 -5.72
N GLY A 27 6.02 17.92 -5.81
CA GLY A 27 6.26 16.92 -4.76
C GLY A 27 5.28 15.75 -4.71
N MET A 28 5.64 14.63 -5.34
CA MET A 28 5.23 13.33 -4.83
C MET A 28 5.93 13.12 -3.48
N SER A 29 5.36 13.62 -2.39
CA SER A 29 5.76 13.14 -1.07
C SER A 29 5.35 11.66 -1.03
N SER A 30 6.34 10.77 -1.08
CA SER A 30 6.10 9.34 -0.95
C SER A 30 5.48 9.11 0.43
N ILE A 31 4.17 8.90 0.48
CA ILE A 31 3.52 8.46 1.71
C ILE A 31 4.21 7.15 2.10
N PRO A 32 4.90 7.08 3.25
CA PRO A 32 5.48 5.82 3.68
C PRO A 32 4.34 4.83 3.83
N ARG A 33 4.32 3.79 3.01
CA ARG A 33 3.36 2.71 3.19
C ARG A 33 3.72 2.03 4.50
N PRO A 34 2.76 1.75 5.39
CA PRO A 34 3.02 0.90 6.54
C PRO A 34 3.58 -0.41 6.02
N GLU A 35 4.87 -0.63 6.26
CA GLU A 35 5.53 -1.87 5.89
C GLU A 35 5.02 -2.96 6.83
N GLU A 36 4.52 -4.05 6.24
CA GLU A 36 4.12 -5.18 7.05
C GLU A 36 5.39 -5.82 7.65
N PRO A 37 5.42 -6.07 8.97
CA PRO A 37 6.53 -6.79 9.58
C PRO A 37 6.75 -8.13 8.85
N GLN A 38 8.01 -8.43 8.54
CA GLN A 38 8.41 -9.71 7.91
C GLN A 38 8.44 -10.87 8.91
N ASP A 39 7.76 -10.70 10.04
CA ASP A 39 7.71 -11.63 11.13
C ASP A 39 6.86 -12.86 10.79
N SER A 40 7.33 -14.04 11.20
CA SER A 40 6.62 -15.30 10.94
C SER A 40 5.48 -15.50 11.95
N PRO A 41 4.22 -15.68 11.49
CA PRO A 41 3.06 -15.92 12.36
C PRO A 41 3.22 -17.11 13.31
N ASP A 42 3.96 -18.14 12.89
CA ASP A 42 4.19 -19.35 13.70
C ASP A 42 4.91 -19.08 15.02
N THR A 43 5.64 -17.96 15.13
CA THR A 43 6.37 -17.59 16.36
C THR A 43 5.46 -17.17 17.52
N TYR A 44 4.18 -16.89 17.24
CA TYR A 44 3.19 -16.49 18.26
C TYR A 44 2.38 -17.68 18.79
N VAL A 45 2.40 -18.82 18.10
CA VAL A 45 1.61 -20.00 18.48
C VAL A 45 2.13 -20.57 19.81
N GLY A 46 1.21 -20.90 20.72
CA GLY A 46 1.49 -21.42 22.05
C GLY A 46 1.76 -20.36 23.12
N LEU A 47 1.95 -19.09 22.73
CA LEU A 47 2.04 -17.98 23.68
C LEU A 47 0.67 -17.68 24.30
N ASP A 48 0.71 -17.09 25.49
CA ASP A 48 -0.46 -16.42 26.06
C ASP A 48 -0.90 -15.27 25.14
N ALA A 49 -2.21 -15.07 25.00
CA ALA A 49 -2.76 -14.08 24.08
C ALA A 49 -2.28 -12.65 24.37
N ALA A 50 -2.17 -12.26 25.65
CA ALA A 50 -1.72 -10.92 26.02
C ALA A 50 -0.22 -10.73 25.73
N GLU A 51 0.58 -11.77 26.00
CA GLU A 51 2.00 -11.78 25.66
C GLU A 51 2.23 -11.70 24.15
N ALA A 52 1.47 -12.48 23.37
CA ALA A 52 1.53 -12.47 21.92
C ALA A 52 1.17 -11.10 21.34
N GLU A 53 0.12 -10.45 21.86
CA GLU A 53 -0.31 -9.13 21.43
C GLU A 53 0.74 -8.06 21.74
N ARG A 54 1.36 -8.10 22.93
CA ARG A 54 2.45 -7.17 23.28
C ARG A 54 3.63 -7.32 22.33
N ARG A 55 4.10 -8.57 22.12
CA ARG A 55 5.21 -8.86 21.20
C ARG A 55 4.89 -8.41 19.78
N ALA A 56 3.67 -8.65 19.31
CA ALA A 56 3.28 -8.24 17.97
C ALA A 56 3.38 -6.71 17.81
N ARG A 57 2.89 -5.93 18.79
CA ARG A 57 3.05 -4.47 18.76
C ARG A 57 4.51 -4.03 18.80
N GLU A 58 5.34 -4.64 19.63
CA GLU A 58 6.78 -4.37 19.69
C GLU A 58 7.49 -4.64 18.35
N ARG A 59 7.01 -5.64 17.60
CA ARG A 59 7.52 -5.97 16.26
C ARG A 59 6.91 -5.14 15.13
N GLY A 60 6.10 -4.14 15.46
CA GLY A 60 5.55 -3.18 14.48
C GLY A 60 4.21 -3.57 13.87
N TRP A 61 3.53 -4.61 14.38
CA TRP A 61 2.16 -4.90 13.95
C TRP A 61 1.23 -3.76 14.38
N SER A 62 0.62 -3.11 13.38
CA SER A 62 -0.22 -1.93 13.60
C SER A 62 -1.60 -2.28 14.17
N ALA A 63 -2.11 -3.46 13.82
CA ALA A 63 -3.37 -3.98 14.33
C ALA A 63 -3.22 -5.46 14.69
N VAL A 64 -3.78 -5.84 15.84
CA VAL A 64 -3.81 -7.22 16.31
C VAL A 64 -5.25 -7.55 16.69
N ARG A 65 -5.77 -8.67 16.21
CA ARG A 65 -7.13 -9.13 16.53
C ARG A 65 -7.09 -10.56 17.07
N SER A 66 -7.69 -10.76 18.23
CA SER A 66 -7.90 -12.08 18.82
C SER A 66 -9.30 -12.60 18.47
N LEU A 67 -9.37 -13.86 18.05
CA LEU A 67 -10.57 -14.54 17.59
C LEU A 67 -10.74 -15.85 18.37
N PRO A 68 -11.98 -16.27 18.67
CA PRO A 68 -12.22 -17.58 19.25
C PRO A 68 -11.94 -18.70 18.22
N PRO A 69 -11.70 -19.95 18.67
CA PRO A 69 -11.46 -21.07 17.78
C PRO A 69 -12.61 -21.29 16.80
N GLY A 70 -12.29 -21.44 15.51
CA GLY A 70 -13.28 -21.68 14.46
C GLY A 70 -14.09 -20.44 14.03
N ALA A 71 -13.69 -19.23 14.45
CA ALA A 71 -14.32 -18.01 13.98
C ALA A 71 -14.21 -17.86 12.45
N ILE A 72 -15.35 -17.73 11.78
CA ILE A 72 -15.39 -17.42 10.34
C ILE A 72 -15.33 -15.90 10.18
N ILE A 73 -14.26 -15.43 9.56
CA ILE A 73 -14.05 -14.01 9.24
C ILE A 73 -14.11 -13.80 7.74
N THR A 74 -14.53 -12.61 7.33
CA THR A 74 -14.43 -12.21 5.92
C THR A 74 -12.97 -12.11 5.51
N MET A 75 -12.68 -12.41 4.25
CA MET A 75 -11.34 -12.38 3.67
C MET A 75 -10.81 -10.96 3.39
N GLU A 76 -11.30 -9.96 4.12
CA GLU A 76 -10.77 -8.61 4.00
C GLU A 76 -9.33 -8.63 4.51
N TYR A 77 -8.38 -8.28 3.63
CA TYR A 77 -6.98 -8.11 4.00
C TYR A 77 -6.71 -6.65 4.40
N ARG A 78 -5.99 -6.43 5.51
CA ARG A 78 -5.51 -5.11 5.91
C ARG A 78 -4.03 -5.17 6.26
N SER A 79 -3.20 -4.58 5.41
CA SER A 79 -1.75 -4.45 5.64
C SER A 79 -1.41 -4.03 7.07
N GLY A 80 -0.55 -4.82 7.73
CA GLY A 80 -0.14 -4.58 9.11
C GLY A 80 -1.11 -5.13 10.16
N ARG A 81 -2.08 -5.97 9.76
CA ARG A 81 -2.97 -6.70 10.68
C ARG A 81 -2.53 -8.14 10.88
N LEU A 82 -2.41 -8.50 12.15
CA LEU A 82 -2.21 -9.87 12.60
C LEU A 82 -3.49 -10.41 13.25
N ASN A 83 -3.88 -11.62 12.89
CA ASN A 83 -5.00 -12.33 13.53
C ASN A 83 -4.45 -13.47 14.38
N PHE A 84 -4.99 -13.61 15.58
CA PHE A 84 -4.77 -14.75 16.47
C PHE A 84 -6.07 -15.52 16.63
N GLU A 85 -6.01 -16.83 16.47
CA GLU A 85 -7.00 -17.71 17.07
C GLU A 85 -6.52 -18.06 18.48
N VAL A 86 -7.38 -17.85 19.47
CA VAL A 86 -7.04 -18.03 20.88
C VAL A 86 -7.95 -19.08 21.49
N GLY A 87 -7.38 -20.21 21.90
CA GLY A 87 -8.04 -21.29 22.62
C GLY A 87 -7.46 -21.42 24.03
N GLY A 88 -8.33 -21.42 25.05
CA GLY A 88 -7.89 -21.59 26.45
C GLY A 88 -6.88 -20.51 26.92
N GLY A 89 -6.99 -19.29 26.39
CA GLY A 89 -6.08 -18.18 26.69
C GLY A 89 -4.76 -18.17 25.91
N ARG A 90 -4.51 -19.19 25.08
CA ARG A 90 -3.29 -19.30 24.27
C ARG A 90 -3.57 -19.22 22.78
N VAL A 91 -2.61 -18.70 22.03
CA VAL A 91 -2.68 -18.65 20.57
C VAL A 91 -2.57 -20.07 20.01
N THR A 92 -3.62 -20.56 19.35
CA THR A 92 -3.65 -21.87 18.68
C THR A 92 -3.28 -21.76 17.21
N ARG A 93 -3.54 -20.59 16.60
CA ARG A 93 -3.20 -20.29 15.21
C ARG A 93 -2.94 -18.80 15.06
N CYS A 94 -2.03 -18.43 14.16
CA CYS A 94 -1.75 -17.03 13.85
C CYS A 94 -1.63 -16.86 12.33
N TRP A 95 -2.19 -15.78 11.79
CA TRP A 95 -2.09 -15.46 10.37
C TRP A 95 -2.18 -13.96 10.11
N LYS A 96 -1.51 -13.53 9.04
CA LYS A 96 -1.61 -12.18 8.49
C LYS A 96 -2.99 -12.00 7.85
N GLY A 97 -3.59 -10.83 7.96
CA GLY A 97 -4.87 -10.58 7.31
C GLY A 97 -5.20 -9.12 7.20
#